data_AF-A0A7X3S5Y5-F1
#
_entry.id   AF-A0A7X3S5Y5-F1
#
_cell.length_a   1.000
_cell.length_b   1.000
_cell.length_c   1.000
_cell.angle_alpha   90.00
_cell.angle_beta   90.00
_cell.angle_gamma   90.00
#
_symmetry.space_group_name_H-M   'P 1'
#
loop_
_entity.id
_entity.type
_entity.pdbx_description
1 polymer ?
#
loop_
_entity_poly.entity_id
_entity_poly.type
_entity_poly.pdbx_seq_one_letter_code
_entity_poly.pdbx_strand_id
1 'polypeptide(L)'
;MTMFLAALAFSLVWGGVLRVGAVALTKAAPSLRVSPSFHLALIVSLVVPVILMLAGIRLGLPVLPALQPLSGLSALQGGIALHAPAEMQAGLAHPRPSFRWQTLCAGIAITLYVFGAAVHLLRLSRTWQRLSAIAANATPDPALPRSAWPVGITHTPIPAFVIAGWRRSIVLPQALVLTSSPQQLAMIVAHEEAHLKARDPEVAAALSLIVAIFWFNPFARALAGRWRLAAELRADAAALDKAPKEMRRAYARILLSALRIPTDRVMPCPPATFSTLQFRTEKMRMTNILEGRFPARKSRFSFAFAAAFSLALTGVGASLATSSLAGPGAVDIVKGRLAVSFGVIRKDGTFHKGVDIAAPIGTPIFTPEDMIVVEASDLFRGEPRYGKGVELRSVDGTRRALFTHVDSYSVNPGDRLKKGEAFATVGKSGSTQRHAHLHLEAFENRRRVDPVSLWPQLRN
;
A
#
# COMPACT_ATOMS: atom_id res chain seq x y z
N MET A 1 -4.78 11.94 9.32
CA MET A 1 -5.28 10.62 9.78
C MET A 1 -5.62 9.68 8.63
N THR A 2 -6.44 10.10 7.66
CA THR A 2 -6.87 9.26 6.51
C THR A 2 -5.71 8.75 5.64
N MET A 3 -4.75 9.61 5.30
CA MET A 3 -3.59 9.23 4.47
C MET A 3 -2.70 8.16 5.12
N PHE A 4 -2.53 8.21 6.44
CA PHE A 4 -1.71 7.24 7.17
C PHE A 4 -2.33 5.83 7.11
N LEU A 5 -3.61 5.70 7.44
CA LEU A 5 -4.32 4.42 7.39
C LEU A 5 -4.40 3.87 5.96
N ALA A 6 -4.60 4.74 4.97
CA ALA A 6 -4.57 4.35 3.58
C ALA A 6 -3.19 3.83 3.13
N ALA A 7 -2.09 4.40 3.65
CA ALA A 7 -0.73 3.93 3.34
C ALA A 7 -0.48 2.53 3.94
N LEU A 8 -0.98 2.28 5.15
CA LEU A 8 -0.92 0.94 5.77
C LEU A 8 -1.72 -0.08 4.96
N ALA A 9 -2.95 0.26 4.55
CA ALA A 9 -3.80 -0.61 3.75
C ALA A 9 -3.19 -0.90 2.36
N PHE A 10 -2.67 0.15 1.70
CA PHE A 10 -1.93 0.02 0.45
C PHE A 10 -0.76 -0.96 0.60
N SER A 11 0.03 -0.88 1.67
CA SER A 11 1.16 -1.78 1.90
C SER A 11 0.77 -3.26 1.96
N LEU A 12 -0.43 -3.59 2.45
CA LEU A 12 -0.91 -4.98 2.51
C LEU A 12 -1.25 -5.50 1.12
N VAL A 13 -2.05 -4.74 0.37
CA VAL A 13 -2.45 -5.09 -1.01
C VAL A 13 -1.20 -5.20 -1.88
N TRP A 14 -0.32 -4.20 -1.79
CA TRP A 14 0.91 -4.13 -2.56
C TRP A 14 1.88 -5.26 -2.23
N GLY A 15 2.05 -5.58 -0.95
CA GLY A 15 2.84 -6.74 -0.52
C GLY A 15 2.33 -8.06 -1.10
N GLY A 16 1.01 -8.21 -1.24
CA GLY A 16 0.39 -9.36 -1.90
C GLY A 16 0.75 -9.45 -3.38
N VAL A 17 0.63 -8.34 -4.12
CA VAL A 17 1.01 -8.26 -5.55
C VAL A 17 2.48 -8.61 -5.74
N LEU A 18 3.37 -8.01 -4.96
CA LEU A 18 4.81 -8.30 -5.00
C LEU A 18 5.10 -9.77 -4.72
N ARG A 19 4.38 -10.38 -3.75
CA ARG A 19 4.56 -11.79 -3.40
C ARG A 19 4.15 -12.72 -4.55
N VAL A 20 3.02 -12.46 -5.20
CA VAL A 20 2.52 -13.23 -6.35
C VAL A 20 3.48 -13.09 -7.54
N GLY A 21 3.87 -11.86 -7.87
CA GLY A 21 4.86 -11.58 -8.91
C GLY A 21 6.19 -12.30 -8.66
N ALA A 22 6.67 -12.30 -7.41
CA ALA A 22 7.87 -13.03 -7.03
C ALA A 22 7.74 -14.55 -7.22
N VAL A 23 6.58 -15.15 -6.94
CA VAL A 23 6.33 -16.58 -7.22
C VAL A 23 6.39 -16.85 -8.72
N ALA A 24 5.74 -16.02 -9.54
CA ALA A 24 5.74 -16.20 -10.99
C ALA A 24 7.16 -16.08 -11.57
N LEU A 25 7.90 -15.04 -11.19
CA LEU A 25 9.28 -14.81 -11.63
C LEU A 25 10.21 -15.93 -11.19
N THR A 26 10.06 -16.45 -9.97
CA THR A 26 10.89 -17.57 -9.48
C THR A 26 10.48 -18.94 -10.03
N LYS A 27 9.33 -19.05 -10.72
CA LYS A 27 9.00 -20.22 -11.55
C LYS A 27 9.69 -20.11 -12.91
N ALA A 28 9.64 -18.93 -13.55
CA ALA A 28 10.27 -18.69 -14.84
C ALA A 28 11.81 -18.67 -14.78
N ALA A 29 12.37 -18.08 -13.72
CA ALA A 29 13.81 -17.98 -13.48
C ALA A 29 14.15 -18.51 -12.06
N PRO A 30 14.40 -19.83 -11.92
CA PRO A 30 14.68 -20.44 -10.62
C PRO A 30 15.90 -19.85 -9.88
N SER A 31 16.86 -19.29 -10.61
CA SER A 31 18.04 -18.60 -10.04
C SER A 31 17.69 -17.37 -9.18
N LEU A 32 16.49 -16.80 -9.33
CA LEU A 32 16.02 -15.70 -8.50
C LEU A 32 15.65 -16.14 -7.08
N ARG A 33 15.29 -17.42 -6.87
CA ARG A 33 14.89 -17.94 -5.54
C ARG A 33 15.98 -17.76 -4.48
N VAL A 34 17.21 -17.79 -4.95
CA VAL A 34 18.45 -17.85 -4.19
C VAL A 34 19.27 -16.57 -4.30
N SER A 35 18.69 -15.52 -4.89
CA SER A 35 19.31 -14.21 -5.04
C SER A 35 18.91 -13.28 -3.88
N PRO A 36 19.83 -12.90 -2.98
CA PRO A 36 19.51 -11.93 -1.92
C PRO A 36 19.13 -10.56 -2.49
N SER A 37 19.79 -10.11 -3.57
CA SER A 37 19.50 -8.81 -4.19
C SER A 37 18.09 -8.73 -4.78
N PHE A 38 17.59 -9.82 -5.36
CA PHE A 38 16.21 -9.90 -5.85
C PHE A 38 15.19 -9.72 -4.71
N HIS A 39 15.34 -10.45 -3.61
CA HIS A 39 14.42 -10.34 -2.47
C HIS A 39 14.54 -9.00 -1.75
N LEU A 40 15.74 -8.42 -1.68
CA LEU A 40 15.94 -7.09 -1.13
C LEU A 40 15.21 -6.03 -1.96
N ALA A 41 15.31 -6.10 -3.28
CA ALA A 41 14.60 -5.20 -4.17
C ALA A 41 13.07 -5.28 -3.99
N LEU A 42 12.50 -6.47 -3.81
CA LEU A 42 11.07 -6.61 -3.50
C LEU A 42 10.67 -5.91 -2.19
N ILE A 43 11.51 -5.96 -1.16
CA ILE A 43 11.23 -5.29 0.13
C ILE A 43 11.35 -3.78 -0.01
N VAL A 44 12.39 -3.28 -0.69
CA VAL A 44 12.52 -1.85 -1.00
C VAL A 44 11.27 -1.34 -1.70
N SER A 45 10.71 -2.16 -2.58
CA SER A 45 9.55 -1.82 -3.41
C SER A 45 8.22 -1.92 -2.70
N LEU A 46 8.19 -2.65 -1.59
CA LEU A 46 7.10 -2.59 -0.63
C LEU A 46 7.13 -1.27 0.16
N VAL A 47 8.32 -0.83 0.56
CA VAL A 47 8.51 0.28 1.51
C VAL A 47 8.49 1.65 0.84
N VAL A 48 9.18 1.83 -0.28
CA VAL A 48 9.34 3.12 -0.98
C VAL A 48 7.99 3.78 -1.31
N PRO A 49 7.01 3.10 -1.96
CA PRO A 49 5.73 3.75 -2.24
C PRO A 49 4.97 4.19 -0.98
N VAL A 50 5.07 3.43 0.12
CA VAL A 50 4.46 3.80 1.40
C VAL A 50 5.10 5.08 1.94
N ILE A 51 6.44 5.20 1.89
CA ILE A 51 7.15 6.41 2.30
C ILE A 51 6.72 7.60 1.44
N LEU A 52 6.68 7.44 0.11
CA LEU A 52 6.30 8.51 -0.81
C LEU A 52 4.85 8.97 -0.59
N MET A 53 3.95 8.03 -0.35
CA MET A 53 2.56 8.33 -0.02
C MET A 53 2.44 9.09 1.31
N LEU A 54 3.20 8.70 2.32
CA LEU A 54 3.24 9.42 3.61
C LEU A 54 3.89 10.81 3.49
N ALA A 55 4.85 10.98 2.57
CA ALA A 55 5.51 12.25 2.28
C ALA A 55 4.67 13.18 1.39
N GLY A 56 3.51 12.72 0.89
CA GLY A 56 2.68 13.49 -0.04
C GLY A 56 3.30 13.69 -1.42
N ILE A 57 4.34 12.93 -1.77
CA ILE A 57 5.06 13.05 -3.04
C ILE A 57 4.24 12.30 -4.11
N ARG A 58 3.65 13.05 -5.05
CA ARG A 58 3.05 12.49 -6.26
C ARG A 58 4.16 12.12 -7.24
N LEU A 59 4.44 10.83 -7.40
CA LEU A 59 5.28 10.36 -8.51
C LEU A 59 4.53 10.64 -9.81
N GLY A 60 4.92 11.71 -10.52
CA GLY A 60 4.39 12.07 -11.84
C GLY A 60 4.83 11.09 -12.91
N LEU A 61 4.40 9.83 -12.82
CA LEU A 61 4.53 8.86 -13.90
C LEU A 61 3.30 8.97 -14.82
N PRO A 62 3.48 8.88 -16.15
CA PRO A 62 2.38 8.94 -17.10
C PRO A 62 1.44 7.73 -16.87
N VAL A 63 0.23 8.02 -16.40
CA VAL A 63 -0.81 7.01 -16.17
C VAL A 63 -1.38 6.57 -17.52
N LEU A 64 -1.27 5.29 -17.86
CA LEU A 64 -2.07 4.68 -18.94
C LEU A 64 -3.56 4.77 -18.55
N PRO A 65 -4.46 5.09 -19.50
CA PRO A 65 -5.88 5.35 -19.19
C PRO A 65 -6.53 4.14 -18.49
N ALA A 66 -7.14 4.39 -17.33
CA ALA A 66 -7.74 3.37 -16.47
C ALA A 66 -9.03 2.80 -17.07
N LEU A 67 -9.12 1.47 -17.13
CA LEU A 67 -10.37 0.72 -17.36
C LEU A 67 -11.27 0.86 -16.12
N GLN A 68 -12.53 1.26 -16.31
CA GLN A 68 -13.49 1.49 -15.23
C GLN A 68 -13.98 0.18 -14.57
N PRO A 69 -14.06 0.09 -13.22
CA PRO A 69 -14.58 -1.09 -12.54
C PRO A 69 -16.13 -1.09 -12.41
N LEU A 70 -16.73 -2.25 -12.65
CA LEU A 70 -18.16 -2.57 -12.48
C LEU A 70 -18.59 -2.50 -10.99
N SER A 71 -19.54 -1.62 -10.67
CA SER A 71 -20.09 -1.44 -9.32
C SER A 71 -21.51 -2.00 -9.21
N GLY A 72 -21.64 -3.24 -8.74
CA GLY A 72 -22.94 -3.89 -8.56
C GLY A 72 -22.95 -4.88 -7.39
N LEU A 73 -22.57 -4.48 -6.17
CA LEU A 73 -22.65 -5.38 -5.00
C LEU A 73 -22.96 -4.69 -3.64
N SER A 74 -23.35 -3.41 -3.62
CA SER A 74 -23.62 -2.68 -2.37
C SER A 74 -25.11 -2.38 -2.10
N ALA A 75 -26.04 -2.81 -2.95
CA ALA A 75 -27.46 -2.43 -2.89
C ALA A 75 -28.35 -3.33 -1.98
N LEU A 76 -27.79 -4.16 -1.10
CA LEU A 76 -28.57 -5.14 -0.31
C LEU A 76 -28.65 -4.88 1.21
N GLN A 77 -28.25 -3.70 1.72
CA GLN A 77 -28.34 -3.44 3.17
C GLN A 77 -28.98 -2.07 3.52
N GLY A 78 -30.19 -2.16 4.08
CA GLY A 78 -30.87 -1.13 4.89
C GLY A 78 -31.95 -0.37 4.12
N GLY A 79 -33.23 -0.41 4.46
CA GLY A 79 -33.88 -0.73 5.73
C GLY A 79 -34.99 0.29 5.94
N ILE A 80 -36.23 -0.18 6.04
CA ILE A 80 -37.46 0.63 6.11
C ILE A 80 -37.49 1.39 7.44
N ALA A 81 -37.65 2.72 7.40
CA ALA A 81 -37.96 3.54 8.58
C ALA A 81 -39.31 4.25 8.38
N LEU A 82 -40.32 3.75 9.09
CA LEU A 82 -41.67 4.32 9.20
C LEU A 82 -41.64 5.69 9.91
N HIS A 83 -42.35 6.65 9.34
CA HIS A 83 -42.51 8.02 9.86
C HIS A 83 -43.43 8.06 11.08
N ALA A 84 -43.07 8.87 12.09
CA ALA A 84 -44.01 9.39 13.10
C ALA A 84 -44.14 10.93 12.92
N PRO A 85 -45.33 11.53 13.13
CA PRO A 85 -45.61 12.92 12.75
C PRO A 85 -45.04 13.94 13.74
N ALA A 86 -44.78 15.12 13.19
CA ALA A 86 -44.02 16.21 13.77
C ALA A 86 -44.90 17.19 14.58
N GLU A 87 -45.12 16.94 15.87
CA GLU A 87 -45.63 17.99 16.78
C GLU A 87 -44.93 18.04 18.16
N MET A 88 -43.86 17.27 18.40
CA MET A 88 -43.16 17.28 19.69
C MET A 88 -41.63 17.34 19.55
N GLN A 89 -41.10 18.35 18.83
CA GLN A 89 -39.64 18.63 18.80
C GLN A 89 -39.28 20.13 18.86
N ALA A 90 -40.17 20.97 19.39
CA ALA A 90 -39.81 22.31 19.84
C ALA A 90 -39.25 22.22 21.29
N GLY A 91 -38.02 21.72 21.42
CA GLY A 91 -37.34 21.63 22.71
C GLY A 91 -35.95 21.01 22.56
N LEU A 92 -34.92 21.78 22.92
CA LEU A 92 -33.50 21.40 23.03
C LEU A 92 -32.70 21.32 21.71
N ALA A 93 -32.52 22.48 21.06
CA ALA A 93 -31.37 22.70 20.19
C ALA A 93 -30.11 22.97 21.04
N HIS A 94 -29.60 21.93 21.70
CA HIS A 94 -28.16 21.87 22.00
C HIS A 94 -27.47 21.21 20.80
N PRO A 95 -26.33 21.73 20.32
CA PRO A 95 -25.53 21.04 19.32
C PRO A 95 -25.07 19.72 19.95
N ARG A 96 -25.78 18.62 19.68
CA ARG A 96 -25.30 17.30 20.06
C ARG A 96 -24.00 17.08 19.28
N PRO A 97 -22.86 16.85 19.93
CA PRO A 97 -21.64 16.51 19.22
C PRO A 97 -21.95 15.25 18.41
N SER A 98 -22.03 15.37 17.08
CA SER A 98 -22.20 14.21 16.22
C SER A 98 -20.96 13.36 16.41
N PHE A 99 -21.09 12.29 17.20
CA PHE A 99 -20.00 11.37 17.48
C PHE A 99 -19.58 10.74 16.16
N ARG A 100 -18.45 11.19 15.61
CA ARG A 100 -17.94 10.71 14.34
C ARG A 100 -17.29 9.35 14.57
N TRP A 101 -18.08 8.28 14.47
CA TRP A 101 -17.59 6.90 14.61
C TRP A 101 -16.33 6.64 13.77
N GLN A 102 -16.26 7.21 12.57
CA GLN A 102 -15.09 7.14 11.70
C GLN A 102 -13.81 7.70 12.34
N THR A 103 -13.88 8.83 13.05
CA THR A 103 -12.70 9.40 13.74
C THR A 103 -12.32 8.57 14.96
N LEU A 104 -13.29 8.01 15.67
CA LEU A 104 -13.02 7.07 16.76
C LEU A 104 -12.31 5.81 16.24
N CYS A 105 -12.87 5.14 15.23
CA CYS A 105 -12.28 3.93 14.65
C CYS A 105 -10.88 4.18 14.10
N ALA A 106 -10.67 5.31 13.41
CA ALA A 106 -9.36 5.68 12.90
C ALA A 106 -8.37 5.97 14.03
N GLY A 107 -8.82 6.63 15.11
CA GLY A 107 -8.03 6.82 16.31
C GLY A 107 -7.62 5.50 16.97
N ILE A 108 -8.57 4.57 17.16
CA ILE A 108 -8.31 3.23 17.68
C ILE A 108 -7.30 2.48 16.80
N ALA A 109 -7.49 2.49 15.48
CA ALA A 109 -6.59 1.81 14.54
C ALA A 109 -5.15 2.36 14.61
N ILE A 110 -4.99 3.68 14.72
CA ILE A 110 -3.67 4.31 14.90
C ILE A 110 -3.07 3.92 16.24
N THR A 111 -3.84 3.96 17.32
CA THR A 111 -3.37 3.57 18.66
C THR A 111 -2.88 2.11 18.66
N LEU A 112 -3.66 1.20 18.08
CA LEU A 112 -3.27 -0.21 17.94
C LEU A 112 -2.00 -0.37 17.10
N TYR A 113 -1.89 0.37 15.99
CA TYR A 113 -0.68 0.37 15.16
C TYR A 113 0.55 0.83 15.96
N VAL A 114 0.46 1.98 16.63
CA VAL A 114 1.57 2.58 17.39
C VAL A 114 1.98 1.66 18.54
N PHE A 115 1.00 1.11 19.27
CA PHE A 115 1.27 0.16 20.33
C PHE A 115 1.99 -1.09 19.81
N GLY A 116 1.50 -1.70 18.73
CA GLY A 116 2.14 -2.85 18.11
C GLY A 116 3.57 -2.53 17.64
N ALA A 117 3.76 -1.39 16.97
CA ALA A 117 5.08 -0.96 16.51
C ALA A 117 6.03 -0.75 17.70
N ALA A 118 5.58 -0.11 18.78
CA ALA A 118 6.37 0.09 19.99
C ALA A 118 6.79 -1.24 20.63
N VAL A 119 5.88 -2.22 20.74
CA VAL A 119 6.20 -3.56 21.26
C VAL A 119 7.24 -4.26 20.40
N HIS A 120 7.11 -4.21 19.07
CA HIS A 120 8.05 -4.84 18.15
C HIS A 120 9.42 -4.16 18.13
N LEU A 121 9.46 -2.83 18.18
CA LEU A 121 10.71 -2.05 18.27
C LEU A 121 11.41 -2.26 19.62
N LEU A 122 10.66 -2.33 20.73
CA LEU A 122 11.21 -2.65 22.04
C LEU A 122 11.80 -4.07 22.09
N ARG A 123 11.10 -5.05 21.51
CA ARG A 123 11.63 -6.42 21.36
C ARG A 123 12.92 -6.41 20.54
N LEU A 124 12.94 -5.73 19.40
CA LEU A 124 14.12 -5.59 18.55
C LEU A 124 15.30 -4.97 19.32
N SER A 125 15.05 -3.88 20.05
CA SER A 125 16.06 -3.19 20.86
C SER A 125 16.64 -4.09 21.96
N ARG A 126 15.77 -4.78 22.72
CA ARG A 126 16.20 -5.73 23.76
C ARG A 126 17.03 -6.88 23.18
N THR A 127 16.63 -7.41 22.02
CA THR A 127 17.41 -8.44 21.33
C THR A 127 18.78 -7.90 20.90
N TRP A 128 18.84 -6.70 20.33
CA TRP A 128 20.09 -6.06 19.94
C TRP A 128 21.03 -5.87 21.13
N GLN A 129 20.51 -5.34 22.24
CA GLN A 129 21.27 -5.14 23.48
C GLN A 129 21.83 -6.46 24.02
N ARG A 130 21.00 -7.52 24.06
CA ARG A 130 21.42 -8.85 24.54
C ARG A 130 22.56 -9.42 23.68
N LEU A 131 22.44 -9.36 22.36
CA LEU A 131 23.45 -9.90 21.45
C LEU A 131 24.75 -9.09 21.51
N SER A 132 24.62 -7.76 21.62
CA SER A 132 25.76 -6.86 21.79
C SER A 132 26.52 -7.15 23.09
N ALA A 133 25.80 -7.39 24.19
CA ALA A 133 26.40 -7.77 25.46
C ALA A 133 27.12 -9.13 25.39
N ILE A 134 26.52 -10.12 24.71
CA ILE A 134 27.15 -11.43 24.54
C ILE A 134 28.42 -11.32 23.69
N ALA A 135 28.39 -10.55 22.59
CA ALA A 135 29.54 -10.34 21.74
C ALA A 135 30.66 -9.55 22.44
N ALA A 136 30.32 -8.57 23.28
CA ALA A 136 31.28 -7.81 24.08
C ALA A 136 32.00 -8.68 25.12
N ASN A 137 31.30 -9.70 25.65
CA ASN A 137 31.84 -10.64 26.64
C ASN A 137 32.48 -11.89 26.00
N ALA A 138 32.56 -11.98 24.67
CA ALA A 138 33.17 -13.11 23.99
C ALA A 138 34.69 -13.06 24.13
N THR A 139 35.30 -14.17 24.55
CA THR A 139 36.75 -14.26 24.78
C THR A 139 37.50 -14.75 23.54
N PRO A 140 38.60 -14.12 23.13
CA PRO A 140 39.42 -14.62 22.03
C PRO A 140 40.12 -15.92 22.46
N ASP A 141 40.21 -16.88 21.54
CA ASP A 141 40.92 -18.15 21.75
C ASP A 141 41.89 -18.41 20.58
N PRO A 142 43.21 -18.52 20.84
CA PRO A 142 44.21 -18.76 19.80
C PRO A 142 44.10 -20.15 19.13
N ALA A 143 43.36 -21.10 19.72
CA ALA A 143 43.10 -22.41 19.12
C ALA A 143 42.05 -22.36 17.99
N LEU A 144 41.36 -21.24 17.80
CA LEU A 144 40.35 -21.07 16.77
C LEU A 144 40.95 -20.91 15.36
N PRO A 145 40.21 -21.30 14.31
CA PRO A 145 40.64 -21.08 12.92
C PRO A 145 40.92 -19.61 12.65
N ARG A 146 42.00 -19.34 11.90
CA ARG A 146 42.32 -17.98 11.45
C ARG A 146 41.19 -17.45 10.57
N SER A 147 40.77 -16.21 10.85
CA SER A 147 39.70 -15.49 10.18
C SER A 147 40.16 -14.06 9.91
N ALA A 148 39.60 -13.43 8.87
CA ALA A 148 39.82 -12.01 8.63
C ALA A 148 39.08 -11.10 9.63
N TRP A 149 38.20 -11.67 10.46
CA TRP A 149 37.48 -10.99 11.53
C TRP A 149 37.79 -11.62 12.90
N PRO A 150 37.76 -10.83 13.99
CA PRO A 150 37.91 -11.36 15.35
C PRO A 150 36.91 -12.47 15.62
N VAL A 151 37.40 -13.61 16.13
CA VAL A 151 36.57 -14.76 16.54
C VAL A 151 36.66 -14.89 18.05
N GLY A 152 35.51 -14.94 18.73
CA GLY A 152 35.43 -15.11 20.17
C GLY A 152 34.51 -16.27 20.57
N ILE A 153 34.71 -16.78 21.78
CA ILE A 153 33.93 -17.88 22.36
C ILE A 153 32.96 -17.32 23.41
N THR A 154 31.75 -17.89 23.46
CA THR A 154 30.79 -17.64 24.53
C THR A 154 30.30 -18.94 25.18
N HIS A 155 30.09 -18.90 26.50
CA HIS A 155 29.47 -20.00 27.25
C HIS A 155 27.94 -19.98 27.18
N THR A 156 27.36 -18.93 26.58
CA THR A 156 25.91 -18.82 26.44
C THR A 156 25.40 -19.85 25.42
N PRO A 157 24.33 -20.60 25.70
CA PRO A 157 23.78 -21.59 24.76
C PRO A 157 23.01 -20.90 23.64
N ILE A 158 23.75 -20.43 22.63
CA ILE A 158 23.22 -19.77 21.43
C ILE A 158 23.90 -20.35 20.18
N PRO A 159 23.26 -20.26 19.00
CA PRO A 159 23.93 -20.57 17.74
C PRO A 159 25.16 -19.69 17.52
N ALA A 160 26.07 -20.15 16.66
CA ALA A 160 27.10 -19.27 16.11
C ALA A 160 26.41 -18.09 15.40
N PHE A 161 26.94 -16.89 15.60
CA PHE A 161 26.39 -15.70 14.97
C PHE A 161 27.46 -14.65 14.74
N VAL A 162 27.11 -13.72 13.86
CA VAL A 162 27.90 -12.53 13.55
C VAL A 162 27.16 -11.28 14.00
N ILE A 163 27.90 -10.30 14.51
CA ILE A 163 27.33 -9.02 14.93
C ILE A 163 27.69 -7.89 13.95
N ALA A 164 26.69 -7.08 13.60
CA ALA A 164 26.88 -5.80 12.89
C ALA A 164 27.29 -4.69 13.87
N GLY A 165 28.09 -3.72 13.40
CA GLY A 165 28.42 -2.52 14.16
C GLY A 165 29.86 -2.06 14.01
N TRP A 166 30.34 -1.27 14.98
CA TRP A 166 31.69 -0.66 14.97
C TRP A 166 32.83 -1.70 15.02
N ARG A 167 32.56 -2.90 15.57
CA ARG A 167 33.49 -4.04 15.56
C ARG A 167 32.76 -5.31 15.12
N ARG A 168 32.85 -5.63 13.83
CA ARG A 168 32.35 -6.90 13.28
C ARG A 168 33.16 -8.05 13.87
N SER A 169 32.48 -9.01 14.48
CA SER A 169 33.10 -10.21 15.05
C SER A 169 32.24 -11.44 14.82
N ILE A 170 32.90 -12.60 14.86
CA ILE A 170 32.28 -13.92 14.84
C ILE A 170 32.24 -14.42 16.28
N VAL A 171 31.08 -14.84 16.76
CA VAL A 171 30.92 -15.40 18.11
C VAL A 171 30.49 -16.85 17.99
N LEU A 172 31.29 -17.75 18.58
CA LEU A 172 31.06 -19.18 18.56
C LEU A 172 30.68 -19.69 19.97
N PRO A 173 29.66 -20.54 20.11
CA PRO A 173 29.36 -21.15 21.40
C PRO A 173 30.42 -22.19 21.75
N GLN A 174 30.85 -22.23 23.02
CA GLN A 174 31.89 -23.16 23.49
C GLN A 174 31.53 -24.62 23.22
N ALA A 175 30.25 -24.98 23.36
CA ALA A 175 29.76 -26.33 23.06
C ALA A 175 30.06 -26.75 21.61
N LEU A 176 29.99 -25.83 20.65
CA LEU A 176 30.28 -26.11 19.24
C LEU A 176 31.79 -26.28 19.01
N VAL A 177 32.62 -25.47 19.69
CA VAL A 177 34.08 -25.57 19.63
C VAL A 177 34.55 -26.93 20.17
N LEU A 178 33.98 -27.38 21.29
CA LEU A 178 34.36 -28.64 21.94
C LEU A 178 33.89 -29.89 21.20
N THR A 179 32.83 -29.79 20.40
CA THR A 179 32.22 -30.95 19.70
C THR A 179 32.64 -31.07 18.23
N SER A 180 33.33 -30.06 17.68
CA SER A 180 33.69 -30.01 16.26
C SER A 180 35.19 -30.22 16.04
N SER A 181 35.55 -30.91 14.97
CA SER A 181 36.96 -31.01 14.55
C SER A 181 37.48 -29.67 14.01
N PRO A 182 38.82 -29.46 13.92
CA PRO A 182 39.40 -28.22 13.39
C PRO A 182 38.92 -27.88 11.97
N GLN A 183 38.76 -28.90 11.11
CA GLN A 183 38.28 -28.75 9.74
C GLN A 183 36.79 -28.37 9.72
N GLN A 184 36.00 -28.93 10.62
CA GLN A 184 34.58 -28.62 10.79
C GLN A 184 34.38 -27.18 11.29
N LEU A 185 35.18 -26.77 12.26
CA LEU A 185 35.19 -25.41 12.79
C LEU A 185 35.60 -24.38 11.74
N ALA A 186 36.59 -24.71 10.89
CA ALA A 186 36.98 -23.86 9.77
C ALA A 186 35.84 -23.63 8.76
N MET A 187 34.99 -24.65 8.51
CA MET A 187 33.80 -24.47 7.66
C MET A 187 32.74 -23.58 8.30
N ILE A 188 32.53 -23.68 9.62
CA ILE A 188 31.62 -22.78 10.36
C ILE A 188 32.13 -21.35 10.27
N VAL A 189 33.42 -21.14 10.55
CA VAL A 189 34.04 -19.80 10.45
C VAL A 189 33.92 -19.27 9.02
N ALA A 190 34.21 -20.07 8.00
CA ALA A 190 34.06 -19.66 6.60
C ALA A 190 32.62 -19.28 6.22
N HIS A 191 31.61 -19.96 6.78
CA HIS A 191 30.20 -19.61 6.62
C HIS A 191 29.89 -18.24 7.25
N GLU A 192 30.29 -18.03 8.50
CA GLU A 192 30.08 -16.75 9.21
C GLU A 192 30.86 -15.58 8.55
N GLU A 193 32.08 -15.84 8.07
CA GLU A 193 32.84 -14.88 7.27
C GLU A 193 32.08 -14.46 6.00
N ALA A 194 31.36 -15.38 5.34
CA ALA A 194 30.61 -15.08 4.14
C ALA A 194 29.47 -14.09 4.40
N HIS A 195 28.90 -14.10 5.60
CA HIS A 195 27.92 -13.10 6.04
C HIS A 195 28.58 -11.73 6.26
N LEU A 196 29.74 -11.69 6.92
CA LEU A 196 30.48 -10.44 7.14
C LEU A 196 30.99 -9.81 5.85
N LYS A 197 31.49 -10.62 4.90
CA LYS A 197 31.92 -10.17 3.56
C LYS A 197 30.78 -9.50 2.80
N ALA A 198 29.57 -10.03 2.93
CA ALA A 198 28.39 -9.54 2.21
C ALA A 198 27.58 -8.48 2.97
N ARG A 199 27.98 -8.12 4.20
CA ARG A 199 27.24 -7.19 5.07
C ARG A 199 25.81 -7.65 5.38
N ASP A 200 25.63 -8.97 5.51
CA ASP A 200 24.31 -9.53 5.84
C ASP A 200 23.78 -9.07 7.21
N PRO A 201 24.61 -8.94 8.27
CA PRO A 201 24.12 -8.46 9.56
C PRO A 201 23.52 -7.05 9.48
N GLU A 202 24.12 -6.15 8.70
CA GLU A 202 23.59 -4.79 8.49
C GLU A 202 22.25 -4.82 7.74
N VAL A 203 22.16 -5.62 6.68
CA VAL A 203 20.91 -5.76 5.92
C VAL A 203 19.84 -6.45 6.78
N ALA A 204 20.19 -7.48 7.56
CA ALA A 204 19.29 -8.17 8.47
C ALA A 204 18.75 -7.23 9.55
N ALA A 205 19.57 -6.33 10.09
CA ALA A 205 19.14 -5.30 11.02
C ALA A 205 18.13 -4.33 10.39
N ALA A 206 18.43 -3.82 9.18
CA ALA A 206 17.52 -2.94 8.44
C ALA A 206 16.18 -3.63 8.12
N LEU A 207 16.22 -4.88 7.66
CA LEU A 207 15.02 -5.68 7.41
C LEU A 207 14.23 -5.95 8.67
N SER A 208 14.89 -6.13 9.81
CA SER A 208 14.23 -6.34 11.11
C SER A 208 13.51 -5.08 11.59
N LEU A 209 14.10 -3.90 11.36
CA LEU A 209 13.45 -2.61 11.60
C LEU A 209 12.22 -2.45 10.71
N ILE A 210 12.35 -2.74 9.41
CA ILE A 210 11.23 -2.71 8.46
C ILE A 210 10.12 -3.66 8.92
N VAL A 211 10.43 -4.90 9.27
CA VAL A 211 9.42 -5.86 9.75
C VAL A 211 8.79 -5.44 11.08
N ALA A 212 9.52 -4.73 11.95
CA ALA A 212 8.97 -4.19 13.19
C ALA A 212 7.99 -3.02 12.94
N ILE A 213 8.29 -2.15 11.97
CA ILE A 213 7.38 -1.07 11.54
C ILE A 213 6.15 -1.66 10.85
N PHE A 214 6.36 -2.60 9.93
CA PHE A 214 5.32 -3.32 9.18
C PHE A 214 4.88 -4.60 9.90
N TRP A 215 4.79 -4.58 11.24
CA TRP A 215 4.53 -5.78 12.06
C TRP A 215 3.23 -6.50 11.70
N PHE A 216 2.23 -5.75 11.25
CA PHE A 216 0.93 -6.21 10.82
C PHE A 216 0.94 -6.83 9.40
N ASN A 217 2.00 -6.59 8.61
CA ASN A 217 2.08 -6.98 7.21
C ASN A 217 2.76 -8.36 7.06
N PRO A 218 2.01 -9.44 6.76
CA PRO A 218 2.58 -10.78 6.62
C PRO A 218 3.52 -10.89 5.41
N PHE A 219 3.34 -10.06 4.38
CA PHE A 219 4.18 -10.08 3.18
C PHE A 219 5.56 -9.47 3.45
N ALA A 220 5.65 -8.40 4.25
CA ALA A 220 6.94 -7.87 4.70
C ALA A 220 7.77 -8.95 5.40
N ARG A 221 7.13 -9.70 6.32
CA ARG A 221 7.77 -10.83 7.02
C ARG A 221 8.17 -11.96 6.07
N ALA A 222 7.30 -12.31 5.12
CA ALA A 222 7.57 -13.37 4.15
C ALA A 222 8.74 -13.01 3.21
N LEU A 223 8.79 -11.77 2.71
CA LEU A 223 9.86 -11.29 1.85
C LEU A 223 11.20 -11.22 2.61
N ALA A 224 11.21 -10.72 3.85
CA ALA A 224 12.39 -10.73 4.71
C ALA A 224 12.89 -12.15 4.97
N GLY A 225 11.98 -13.11 5.21
CA GLY A 225 12.33 -14.53 5.36
C GLY A 225 12.96 -15.13 4.10
N ARG A 226 12.50 -14.73 2.90
CA ARG A 226 13.08 -15.16 1.63
C ARG A 226 14.48 -14.60 1.40
N TRP A 227 14.70 -13.33 1.76
CA TRP A 227 16.03 -12.74 1.75
C TRP A 227 16.99 -13.49 2.67
N ARG A 228 16.57 -13.80 3.92
CA ARG A 228 17.38 -14.56 4.89
C ARG A 228 17.78 -15.92 4.32
N LEU A 229 16.81 -16.68 3.79
CA LEU A 229 17.11 -17.97 3.15
C LEU A 229 18.11 -17.83 2.00
N ALA A 230 17.98 -16.81 1.15
CA ALA A 230 18.92 -16.59 0.07
C ALA A 230 20.34 -16.24 0.60
N ALA A 231 20.43 -15.49 1.69
CA ALA A 231 21.71 -15.20 2.35
C ALA A 231 22.36 -16.46 2.93
N GLU A 232 21.58 -17.31 3.61
CA GLU A 232 22.03 -18.61 4.14
C GLU A 232 22.56 -19.53 3.02
N LEU A 233 21.83 -19.65 1.91
CA LEU A 233 22.25 -20.47 0.78
C LEU A 233 23.54 -19.95 0.13
N ARG A 234 23.75 -18.64 0.14
CA ARG A 234 25.00 -18.03 -0.35
C ARG A 234 26.16 -18.29 0.62
N ALA A 235 25.92 -18.23 1.93
CA ALA A 235 26.92 -18.54 2.94
C ALA A 235 27.29 -20.03 2.91
N ASP A 236 26.31 -20.93 2.79
CA ASP A 236 26.50 -22.37 2.58
C ASP A 236 27.37 -22.63 1.33
N ALA A 237 27.07 -21.96 0.20
CA ALA A 237 27.86 -22.08 -1.03
C ALA A 237 29.32 -21.62 -0.83
N ALA A 238 29.53 -20.51 -0.13
CA ALA A 238 30.87 -19.98 0.13
C ALA A 238 31.69 -20.88 1.06
N ALA A 239 31.07 -21.47 2.09
CA ALA A 239 31.72 -22.41 2.99
C ALA A 239 32.14 -23.70 2.27
N LEU A 240 31.44 -24.09 1.20
CA LEU A 240 31.64 -25.33 0.47
C LEU A 240 32.39 -25.18 -0.86
N ASP A 241 32.76 -23.97 -1.27
CA ASP A 241 33.37 -23.66 -2.59
C ASP A 241 34.61 -24.51 -2.90
N LYS A 242 35.39 -24.88 -1.87
CA LYS A 242 36.60 -25.71 -1.98
C LYS A 242 36.54 -27.00 -1.15
N ALA A 243 35.37 -27.36 -0.63
CA ALA A 243 35.23 -28.51 0.27
C ALA A 243 35.06 -29.81 -0.53
N PRO A 244 35.78 -30.90 -0.18
CA PRO A 244 35.56 -32.23 -0.74
C PRO A 244 34.11 -32.69 -0.56
N LYS A 245 33.61 -33.55 -1.47
CA LYS A 245 32.23 -34.08 -1.39
C LYS A 245 31.94 -34.78 -0.05
N GLU A 246 32.93 -35.49 0.50
CA GLU A 246 32.85 -36.16 1.80
C GLU A 246 32.57 -35.18 2.95
N MET A 247 33.17 -33.99 2.87
CA MET A 247 33.06 -32.94 3.87
C MET A 247 31.68 -32.27 3.87
N ARG A 248 30.93 -32.33 2.76
CA ARG A 248 29.55 -31.80 2.66
C ARG A 248 28.60 -32.49 3.64
N ARG A 249 28.75 -33.82 3.82
CA ARG A 249 27.94 -34.58 4.80
C ARG A 249 28.32 -34.20 6.24
N ALA A 250 29.62 -34.01 6.50
CA ALA A 250 30.09 -33.56 7.81
C ALA A 250 29.53 -32.16 8.14
N TYR A 251 29.57 -31.23 7.17
CA TYR A 251 28.99 -29.90 7.28
C TYR A 251 27.47 -29.92 7.54
N ALA A 252 26.72 -30.70 6.76
CA ALA A 252 25.27 -30.86 6.95
C ALA A 252 24.90 -31.37 8.35
N ARG A 253 25.67 -32.32 8.90
CA ARG A 253 25.44 -32.83 10.28
C ARG A 253 25.65 -31.75 11.34
N ILE A 254 26.65 -30.89 11.17
CA ILE A 254 26.94 -29.80 12.12
C ILE A 254 25.82 -28.76 12.11
N LEU A 255 25.32 -28.40 10.93
CA LEU A 255 24.17 -27.50 10.83
C LEU A 255 22.94 -28.11 11.51
N LEU A 256 22.71 -29.41 11.35
CA LEU A 256 21.62 -30.11 12.03
C LEU A 256 21.82 -30.21 13.55
N SER A 257 23.05 -30.37 14.04
CA SER A 257 23.32 -30.37 15.49
C SER A 257 23.16 -28.97 16.09
N ALA A 258 23.56 -27.92 15.37
CA ALA A 258 23.32 -26.52 15.77
C ALA A 258 21.81 -26.20 15.86
N LEU A 259 20.99 -26.83 15.01
CA LEU A 259 19.53 -26.69 15.03
C LEU A 259 18.85 -27.46 16.18
N ARG A 260 19.52 -28.45 16.78
CA ARG A 260 18.98 -29.29 17.87
C ARG A 260 19.24 -28.70 19.27
N ILE A 261 19.95 -27.59 19.38
CA ILE A 261 20.11 -26.88 20.65
C ILE A 261 18.72 -26.46 21.13
N PRO A 262 18.22 -26.95 22.29
CA PRO A 262 16.85 -26.70 22.75
C PRO A 262 16.60 -25.19 22.87
N THR A 263 15.78 -24.66 21.97
CA THR A 263 15.42 -23.24 21.92
C THR A 263 14.26 -22.89 22.85
N ASP A 264 14.05 -23.65 23.92
CA ASP A 264 12.83 -23.61 24.74
C ASP A 264 12.60 -22.25 25.45
N ARG A 265 13.57 -21.33 25.36
CA ARG A 265 13.46 -19.93 25.80
C ARG A 265 14.09 -18.89 24.86
N VAL A 266 14.46 -19.27 23.63
CA VAL A 266 15.13 -18.35 22.70
C VAL A 266 14.09 -17.70 21.78
N MET A 267 13.70 -16.47 22.11
CA MET A 267 12.93 -15.62 21.20
C MET A 267 13.64 -15.58 19.83
N PRO A 268 12.91 -15.67 18.70
CA PRO A 268 13.50 -15.51 17.38
C PRO A 268 14.29 -14.21 17.34
N CYS A 269 15.61 -14.28 17.14
CA CYS A 269 16.49 -13.11 17.17
C CYS A 269 16.43 -12.41 15.80
N PRO A 270 15.87 -11.19 15.69
CA PRO A 270 15.78 -10.55 14.38
C PRO A 270 17.12 -9.96 13.88
N PRO A 271 18.02 -9.36 14.70
CA PRO A 271 19.26 -8.81 14.17
C PRO A 271 20.45 -9.77 14.18
N ALA A 272 20.46 -10.82 15.01
CA ALA A 272 21.40 -11.92 14.83
C ALA A 272 20.76 -12.95 13.90
N THR A 273 21.37 -13.08 12.73
CA THR A 273 21.26 -14.23 11.82
C THR A 273 21.20 -15.54 12.62
N PHE A 274 20.43 -16.50 12.11
CA PHE A 274 19.84 -17.68 12.78
C PHE A 274 18.49 -17.47 13.50
N SER A 275 17.44 -17.21 12.70
CA SER A 275 16.07 -17.56 13.09
C SER A 275 15.78 -18.98 12.59
N THR A 276 15.95 -19.94 13.50
CA THR A 276 15.08 -21.11 13.64
C THR A 276 13.62 -20.70 13.37
N LEU A 277 13.02 -21.28 12.33
CA LEU A 277 11.58 -21.48 12.09
C LEU A 277 11.35 -21.60 10.57
N GLN A 278 11.52 -22.81 10.03
CA GLN A 278 10.46 -23.55 9.34
C GLN A 278 11.07 -24.81 8.72
N PHE A 279 10.72 -26.01 9.21
CA PHE A 279 11.14 -27.36 8.77
C PHE A 279 11.32 -27.56 7.23
N ARG A 280 10.61 -26.76 6.42
CA ARG A 280 10.70 -26.76 4.95
C ARG A 280 11.99 -26.11 4.41
N THR A 281 12.56 -25.17 5.15
CA THR A 281 13.70 -24.34 4.76
C THR A 281 15.01 -25.07 5.01
N GLU A 282 15.11 -25.81 6.11
CA GLU A 282 16.27 -26.63 6.43
C GLU A 282 16.37 -27.81 5.46
N LYS A 283 15.24 -28.44 5.09
CA LYS A 283 15.21 -29.48 4.04
C LYS A 283 15.78 -28.98 2.70
N MET A 284 15.43 -27.76 2.29
CA MET A 284 15.96 -27.15 1.06
C MET A 284 17.47 -26.91 1.15
N ARG A 285 17.96 -26.42 2.31
CA ARG A 285 19.40 -26.23 2.51
C ARG A 285 20.16 -27.56 2.49
N MET A 286 19.67 -28.57 3.19
CA MET A 286 20.28 -29.90 3.24
C MET A 286 20.35 -30.55 1.86
N THR A 287 19.27 -30.48 1.08
CA THR A 287 19.26 -30.99 -0.30
C THR A 287 20.27 -30.27 -1.19
N ASN A 288 20.33 -28.94 -1.14
CA ASN A 288 21.33 -28.19 -1.91
C ASN A 288 22.78 -28.49 -1.49
N ILE A 289 23.05 -28.65 -0.19
CA ILE A 289 24.37 -29.01 0.34
C ILE A 289 24.80 -30.40 -0.15
N LEU A 290 23.92 -31.40 -0.02
CA LEU A 290 24.23 -32.78 -0.38
C LEU A 290 24.37 -32.96 -1.90
N GLU A 291 23.50 -32.30 -2.68
CA GLU A 291 23.52 -32.37 -4.15
C GLU A 291 24.58 -31.44 -4.76
N GLY A 292 25.18 -30.53 -3.97
CA GLY A 292 26.11 -29.51 -4.47
C GLY A 292 25.46 -28.51 -5.43
N ARG A 293 24.14 -28.35 -5.35
CA ARG A 293 23.38 -27.45 -6.23
C ARG A 293 23.42 -26.05 -5.65
N PHE A 294 24.55 -25.38 -5.84
CA PHE A 294 24.69 -23.96 -5.53
C PHE A 294 24.52 -23.14 -6.81
N PRO A 295 23.65 -22.13 -6.79
CA PRO A 295 23.43 -21.26 -7.95
C PRO A 295 24.72 -20.50 -8.29
N ALA A 296 25.08 -20.49 -9.57
CA ALA A 296 26.28 -19.81 -10.05
C ALA A 296 26.29 -18.32 -9.69
N ARG A 297 27.48 -17.82 -9.32
CA ARG A 297 27.78 -16.44 -8.90
C ARG A 297 27.66 -15.42 -10.06
N LYS A 298 26.51 -15.32 -10.72
CA LYS A 298 26.28 -14.29 -11.73
C LYS A 298 24.82 -13.83 -11.71
N SER A 299 24.58 -12.61 -11.23
CA SER A 299 23.65 -11.69 -11.88
C SER A 299 23.70 -10.31 -11.23
N ARG A 300 24.50 -9.42 -11.82
CA ARG A 300 24.37 -7.95 -11.65
C ARG A 300 23.05 -7.46 -12.28
N PHE A 301 22.48 -8.26 -13.18
CA PHE A 301 21.19 -8.05 -13.86
C PHE A 301 19.97 -8.18 -12.94
N SER A 302 20.06 -8.91 -11.81
CA SER A 302 18.91 -9.09 -10.90
C SER A 302 18.53 -7.82 -10.16
N PHE A 303 19.47 -6.89 -9.93
CA PHE A 303 19.17 -5.61 -9.28
C PHE A 303 18.46 -4.65 -10.24
N ALA A 304 18.98 -4.49 -11.47
CA ALA A 304 18.38 -3.62 -12.47
C ALA A 304 16.97 -4.10 -12.90
N PHE A 305 16.79 -5.40 -13.11
CA PHE A 305 15.48 -5.96 -13.44
C PHE A 305 14.51 -5.85 -12.26
N ALA A 306 14.94 -6.12 -11.03
CA ALA A 306 14.07 -5.98 -9.87
C ALA A 306 13.75 -4.52 -9.54
N ALA A 307 14.69 -3.59 -9.73
CA ALA A 307 14.47 -2.15 -9.57
C ALA A 307 13.55 -1.59 -10.67
N ALA A 308 13.75 -1.98 -11.93
CA ALA A 308 12.90 -1.56 -13.06
C ALA A 308 11.48 -2.17 -12.96
N PHE A 309 11.37 -3.46 -12.64
CA PHE A 309 10.08 -4.10 -12.40
C PHE A 309 9.37 -3.44 -11.25
N SER A 310 10.08 -3.14 -10.17
CA SER A 310 9.50 -2.48 -9.02
C SER A 310 9.11 -1.03 -9.29
N LEU A 311 9.87 -0.28 -10.07
CA LEU A 311 9.50 1.08 -10.49
C LEU A 311 8.26 1.04 -11.39
N ALA A 312 8.18 0.10 -12.33
CA ALA A 312 7.02 -0.11 -13.19
C ALA A 312 5.78 -0.51 -12.37
N LEU A 313 5.93 -1.41 -11.41
CA LEU A 313 4.86 -1.83 -10.51
C LEU A 313 4.46 -0.67 -9.56
N THR A 314 5.43 0.11 -9.05
CA THR A 314 5.16 1.27 -8.20
C THR A 314 4.37 2.35 -8.94
N GLY A 315 4.60 2.53 -10.24
CA GLY A 315 3.77 3.39 -11.10
C GLY A 315 2.32 2.91 -11.19
N VAL A 316 2.08 1.60 -11.27
CA VAL A 316 0.73 1.01 -11.25
C VAL A 316 0.09 1.15 -9.86
N GLY A 317 0.83 0.88 -8.78
CA GLY A 317 0.35 1.03 -7.41
C GLY A 317 0.04 2.48 -7.05
N ALA A 318 0.87 3.44 -7.47
CA ALA A 318 0.62 4.86 -7.31
C ALA A 318 -0.60 5.31 -8.11
N SER A 319 -0.79 4.80 -9.34
CA SER A 319 -1.98 5.09 -10.16
C SER A 319 -3.28 4.59 -9.50
N LEU A 320 -3.27 3.36 -8.98
CA LEU A 320 -4.42 2.77 -8.27
C LEU A 320 -4.68 3.46 -6.92
N ALA A 321 -3.63 3.87 -6.21
CA ALA A 321 -3.75 4.63 -4.97
C ALA A 321 -4.26 6.06 -5.23
N THR A 322 -3.85 6.72 -6.31
CA THR A 322 -4.40 8.03 -6.70
C THR A 322 -5.89 7.95 -7.08
N SER A 323 -6.34 6.83 -7.66
CA SER A 323 -7.77 6.60 -7.92
C SER A 323 -8.57 6.42 -6.62
N SER A 324 -7.95 5.88 -5.56
CA SER A 324 -8.59 5.62 -4.26
C SER A 324 -8.46 6.75 -3.24
N LEU A 325 -7.42 7.59 -3.34
CA LEU A 325 -7.11 8.71 -2.43
C LEU A 325 -7.53 10.08 -2.98
N ALA A 326 -8.03 10.13 -4.20
CA ALA A 326 -8.86 11.24 -4.63
C ALA A 326 -10.14 11.24 -3.77
N GLY A 327 -10.07 11.86 -2.59
CA GLY A 327 -11.26 12.46 -1.99
C GLY A 327 -11.93 13.36 -3.04
N PRO A 328 -13.25 13.58 -2.97
CA PRO A 328 -14.05 14.02 -4.10
C PRO A 328 -13.55 15.38 -4.60
N GLY A 329 -12.67 15.35 -5.61
CA GLY A 329 -12.23 16.53 -6.33
C GLY A 329 -13.42 17.28 -6.86
N ALA A 330 -13.22 18.53 -7.29
CA ALA A 330 -14.20 19.19 -8.12
C ALA A 330 -14.55 18.23 -9.27
N VAL A 331 -15.80 17.80 -9.34
CA VAL A 331 -16.28 17.04 -10.50
C VAL A 331 -16.81 18.07 -11.47
N ASP A 332 -16.29 18.02 -12.69
CA ASP A 332 -16.78 18.85 -13.78
C ASP A 332 -18.23 18.46 -14.08
N ILE A 333 -19.15 19.41 -13.92
CA ILE A 333 -20.57 19.21 -14.20
C ILE A 333 -20.78 18.86 -15.68
N VAL A 334 -20.00 19.48 -16.55
CA VAL A 334 -20.00 19.23 -17.99
C VAL A 334 -18.68 19.74 -18.56
N LYS A 335 -18.15 19.07 -19.59
CA LYS A 335 -16.97 19.55 -20.32
C LYS A 335 -17.40 20.48 -21.45
N GLY A 336 -17.26 21.79 -21.25
CA GLY A 336 -17.66 22.78 -22.25
C GLY A 336 -17.16 24.19 -21.91
N ARG A 337 -17.43 25.15 -22.79
CA ARG A 337 -17.03 26.54 -22.59
C ARG A 337 -18.19 27.34 -22.04
N LEU A 338 -17.99 28.07 -20.94
CA LEU A 338 -18.96 29.06 -20.45
C LEU A 338 -19.23 30.10 -21.54
N ALA A 339 -20.44 30.08 -22.10
CA ALA A 339 -20.84 30.92 -23.23
C ALA A 339 -21.61 32.16 -22.77
N VAL A 340 -22.51 32.00 -21.80
CA VAL A 340 -23.29 33.10 -21.22
C VAL A 340 -23.31 32.97 -19.71
N SER A 341 -22.88 34.02 -19.02
CA SER A 341 -22.83 34.07 -17.56
C SER A 341 -24.19 34.42 -16.94
N PHE A 342 -24.32 34.13 -15.64
CA PHE A 342 -25.44 34.57 -14.81
C PHE A 342 -25.55 36.09 -14.79
N GLY A 343 -26.78 36.59 -14.91
CA GLY A 343 -27.13 37.99 -14.79
C GLY A 343 -26.82 38.89 -15.98
N VAL A 344 -26.37 38.34 -17.11
CA VAL A 344 -26.31 39.07 -18.38
C VAL A 344 -27.72 39.50 -18.80
N ILE A 345 -27.90 40.78 -19.12
CA ILE A 345 -29.15 41.32 -19.65
C ILE A 345 -29.18 41.07 -21.16
N ARG A 346 -30.21 40.37 -21.63
CA ARG A 346 -30.41 40.10 -23.05
C ARG A 346 -30.95 41.33 -23.79
N LYS A 347 -30.90 41.32 -25.13
CA LYS A 347 -31.36 42.44 -25.98
C LYS A 347 -32.85 42.78 -25.79
N ASP A 348 -33.64 41.82 -25.31
CA ASP A 348 -35.06 41.98 -24.99
C ASP A 348 -35.30 42.49 -23.55
N GLY A 349 -34.24 42.86 -22.82
CA GLY A 349 -34.30 43.32 -21.43
C GLY A 349 -34.39 42.19 -20.40
N THR A 350 -34.42 40.92 -20.83
CA THR A 350 -34.57 39.80 -19.89
C THR A 350 -33.25 39.44 -19.19
N PHE A 351 -33.34 39.16 -17.90
CA PHE A 351 -32.20 38.76 -17.07
C PHE A 351 -31.83 37.29 -17.30
N HIS A 352 -30.56 37.00 -17.55
CA HIS A 352 -30.08 35.63 -17.65
C HIS A 352 -30.05 34.95 -16.28
N LYS A 353 -30.89 33.94 -16.18
CA LYS A 353 -31.33 33.29 -14.95
C LYS A 353 -30.39 32.19 -14.42
N GLY A 354 -29.39 31.81 -15.22
CA GLY A 354 -28.44 30.74 -14.95
C GLY A 354 -27.16 30.95 -15.75
N VAL A 355 -26.44 29.88 -16.06
CA VAL A 355 -25.29 29.90 -16.99
C VAL A 355 -25.55 28.99 -18.18
N ASP A 356 -25.01 29.38 -19.35
CA ASP A 356 -25.05 28.57 -20.56
C ASP A 356 -23.64 28.04 -20.86
N ILE A 357 -23.50 26.73 -20.94
CA ILE A 357 -22.22 26.06 -21.21
C ILE A 357 -22.28 25.39 -22.58
N ALA A 358 -21.55 25.94 -23.53
CA ALA A 358 -21.51 25.43 -24.90
C ALA A 358 -20.72 24.11 -24.96
N ALA A 359 -21.39 23.05 -25.41
CA ALA A 359 -20.83 21.73 -25.62
C ALA A 359 -21.61 20.98 -26.72
N PRO A 360 -21.00 20.02 -27.43
CA PRO A 360 -21.70 19.20 -28.43
C PRO A 360 -22.90 18.44 -27.82
N ILE A 361 -23.94 18.20 -28.64
CA ILE A 361 -25.06 17.32 -28.28
C ILE A 361 -24.49 15.94 -27.87
N GLY A 362 -25.03 15.35 -26.81
CA GLY A 362 -24.58 14.07 -26.26
C GLY A 362 -23.45 14.17 -25.23
N THR A 363 -22.87 15.36 -25.00
CA THR A 363 -21.86 15.54 -23.95
C THR A 363 -22.45 15.20 -22.58
N PRO A 364 -21.85 14.32 -21.77
CA PRO A 364 -22.42 13.92 -20.49
C PRO A 364 -22.46 15.07 -19.47
N ILE A 365 -23.53 15.10 -18.68
CA ILE A 365 -23.77 16.03 -17.57
C ILE A 365 -23.74 15.23 -16.27
N PHE A 366 -22.91 15.69 -15.34
CA PHE A 366 -22.64 15.05 -14.05
C PHE A 366 -23.22 15.86 -12.89
N THR A 367 -23.70 15.19 -11.84
CA THR A 367 -24.19 15.88 -10.65
C THR A 367 -23.03 16.50 -9.85
N PRO A 368 -23.14 17.76 -9.37
CA PRO A 368 -22.03 18.45 -8.72
C PRO A 368 -21.76 17.99 -7.27
N GLU A 369 -22.75 17.41 -6.62
CA GLU A 369 -22.71 16.85 -5.26
C GLU A 369 -23.72 15.70 -5.15
N ASP A 370 -23.86 15.12 -3.96
CA ASP A 370 -24.91 14.12 -3.72
C ASP A 370 -26.28 14.81 -3.81
N MET A 371 -27.10 14.37 -4.76
CA MET A 371 -28.36 15.02 -5.14
C MET A 371 -29.52 14.01 -5.19
N ILE A 372 -30.73 14.52 -5.15
CA ILE A 372 -31.98 13.80 -5.34
C ILE A 372 -32.70 14.42 -6.53
N VAL A 373 -33.14 13.60 -7.48
CA VAL A 373 -33.94 14.03 -8.63
C VAL A 373 -35.32 14.44 -8.15
N VAL A 374 -35.70 15.69 -8.40
CA VAL A 374 -37.01 16.25 -8.06
C VAL A 374 -37.97 16.14 -9.24
N GLU A 375 -37.48 16.41 -10.44
CA GLU A 375 -38.24 16.32 -11.69
C GLU A 375 -37.30 15.87 -12.81
N ALA A 376 -37.79 15.05 -13.73
CA ALA A 376 -37.14 14.73 -14.99
C ALA A 376 -38.23 14.54 -16.05
N SER A 377 -38.31 15.44 -17.03
CA SER A 377 -39.44 15.48 -17.97
C SER A 377 -39.04 16.02 -19.34
N ASP A 378 -39.74 15.58 -20.38
CA ASP A 378 -39.55 16.04 -21.76
C ASP A 378 -40.14 17.44 -22.01
N LEU A 379 -41.09 17.84 -21.18
CA LEU A 379 -41.70 19.18 -21.14
C LEU A 379 -41.49 19.76 -19.74
N PHE A 380 -40.26 20.21 -19.48
CA PHE A 380 -39.85 20.65 -18.16
C PHE A 380 -40.70 21.82 -17.66
N ARG A 381 -41.30 21.64 -16.47
CA ARG A 381 -42.25 22.59 -15.85
C ARG A 381 -43.46 22.94 -16.71
N GLY A 382 -43.82 22.09 -17.68
CA GLY A 382 -44.92 22.35 -18.61
C GLY A 382 -44.62 23.44 -19.64
N GLU A 383 -43.38 23.92 -19.75
CA GLU A 383 -43.04 25.04 -20.63
C GLU A 383 -42.18 24.59 -21.83
N PRO A 384 -42.66 24.76 -23.08
CA PRO A 384 -41.94 24.33 -24.28
C PRO A 384 -40.54 24.96 -24.46
N ARG A 385 -40.29 26.12 -23.83
CA ARG A 385 -39.00 26.81 -23.92
C ARG A 385 -37.85 26.06 -23.23
N TYR A 386 -38.14 25.33 -22.13
CA TYR A 386 -37.12 24.56 -21.42
C TYR A 386 -36.77 23.26 -22.15
N GLY A 387 -37.70 22.73 -22.95
CA GLY A 387 -37.56 21.42 -23.55
C GLY A 387 -37.46 20.35 -22.49
N LYS A 388 -36.56 19.38 -22.71
CA LYS A 388 -36.27 18.37 -21.71
C LYS A 388 -35.45 18.97 -20.59
N GLY A 389 -35.73 18.57 -19.35
CA GLY A 389 -35.00 19.08 -18.20
C GLY A 389 -35.07 18.18 -16.98
N VAL A 390 -34.14 18.43 -16.06
CA VAL A 390 -33.98 17.71 -14.79
C VAL A 390 -33.77 18.72 -13.66
N GLU A 391 -34.56 18.62 -12.59
CA GLU A 391 -34.35 19.35 -11.34
C GLU A 391 -33.69 18.42 -10.33
N LEU A 392 -32.57 18.85 -9.75
CA LEU A 392 -31.86 18.18 -8.67
C LEU A 392 -31.94 19.01 -7.39
N ARG A 393 -31.99 18.33 -6.24
CA ARG A 393 -31.92 18.94 -4.90
C ARG A 393 -30.88 18.23 -4.05
N SER A 394 -30.06 18.99 -3.34
CA SER A 394 -29.05 18.41 -2.43
C SER A 394 -29.73 17.57 -1.35
N VAL A 395 -29.04 16.53 -0.88
CA VAL A 395 -29.56 15.62 0.16
C VAL A 395 -29.94 16.38 1.45
N ASP A 396 -29.25 17.48 1.76
CA ASP A 396 -29.56 18.34 2.91
C ASP A 396 -30.73 19.33 2.67
N GLY A 397 -31.25 19.40 1.43
CA GLY A 397 -32.35 20.25 1.02
C GLY A 397 -32.02 21.73 0.86
N THR A 398 -30.76 22.14 1.07
CA THR A 398 -30.37 23.56 1.06
C THR A 398 -30.17 24.10 -0.36
N ARG A 399 -29.79 23.23 -1.30
CA ARG A 399 -29.45 23.60 -2.68
C ARG A 399 -30.33 22.92 -3.72
N ARG A 400 -30.58 23.61 -4.83
CA ARG A 400 -31.22 23.03 -6.02
C ARG A 400 -30.51 23.47 -7.29
N ALA A 401 -30.52 22.59 -8.29
CA ALA A 401 -29.93 22.80 -9.59
C ALA A 401 -30.93 22.38 -10.67
N LEU A 402 -31.12 23.22 -11.70
CA LEU A 402 -32.00 22.92 -12.83
C LEU A 402 -31.15 22.80 -14.07
N PHE A 403 -31.29 21.69 -14.79
CA PHE A 403 -30.57 21.39 -16.02
C PHE A 403 -31.60 21.31 -17.13
N THR A 404 -31.52 22.21 -18.12
CA THR A 404 -32.52 22.28 -19.20
C THR A 404 -31.86 22.27 -20.58
N HIS A 405 -32.69 22.08 -21.61
CA HIS A 405 -32.26 21.88 -23.00
C HIS A 405 -31.47 20.59 -23.23
N VAL A 406 -31.57 19.62 -22.30
CA VAL A 406 -30.86 18.34 -22.39
C VAL A 406 -31.37 17.50 -23.56
N ASP A 407 -30.54 16.64 -24.13
CA ASP A 407 -30.92 15.77 -25.24
C ASP A 407 -31.62 14.50 -24.72
N SER A 408 -31.03 13.91 -23.69
CA SER A 408 -31.56 12.76 -22.97
C SER A 408 -31.18 12.81 -21.50
N TYR A 409 -31.96 12.11 -20.68
CA TYR A 409 -31.69 11.86 -19.26
C TYR A 409 -32.03 10.40 -18.93
N SER A 410 -31.33 9.83 -17.95
CA SER A 410 -31.44 8.40 -17.59
C SER A 410 -31.92 8.21 -16.15
N VAL A 411 -32.69 9.16 -15.65
CA VAL A 411 -33.12 9.24 -14.25
C VAL A 411 -34.60 9.55 -14.12
N ASN A 412 -35.19 9.13 -13.01
CA ASN A 412 -36.59 9.34 -12.66
C ASN A 412 -36.70 10.21 -11.39
N PRO A 413 -37.81 10.95 -11.20
CA PRO A 413 -38.09 11.64 -9.94
C PRO A 413 -37.97 10.70 -8.74
N GLY A 414 -37.19 11.12 -7.73
CA GLY A 414 -36.88 10.34 -6.53
C GLY A 414 -35.51 9.66 -6.55
N ASP A 415 -34.86 9.53 -7.70
CA ASP A 415 -33.54 8.91 -7.81
C ASP A 415 -32.48 9.69 -7.01
N ARG A 416 -31.55 8.95 -6.39
CA ARG A 416 -30.42 9.52 -5.65
C ARG A 416 -29.15 9.41 -6.48
N LEU A 417 -28.56 10.56 -6.80
CA LEU A 417 -27.34 10.68 -7.58
C LEU A 417 -26.16 10.96 -6.67
N LYS A 418 -25.05 10.24 -6.86
CA LYS A 418 -23.79 10.50 -6.18
C LYS A 418 -22.99 11.58 -6.88
N LYS A 419 -22.27 12.41 -6.14
CA LYS A 419 -21.36 13.41 -6.71
C LYS A 419 -20.55 12.83 -7.87
N GLY A 420 -20.67 13.42 -9.06
CA GLY A 420 -19.99 13.00 -10.27
C GLY A 420 -20.66 11.89 -11.08
N GLU A 421 -21.88 11.49 -10.72
CA GLU A 421 -22.70 10.57 -11.50
C GLU A 421 -23.32 11.28 -12.70
N ALA A 422 -23.20 10.67 -13.88
CA ALA A 422 -23.83 11.16 -15.10
C ALA A 422 -25.32 10.85 -15.08
N PHE A 423 -26.16 11.84 -15.38
CA PHE A 423 -27.62 11.67 -15.34
C PHE A 423 -28.34 12.22 -16.57
N ALA A 424 -27.67 13.05 -17.36
CA ALA A 424 -28.21 13.65 -18.57
C ALA A 424 -27.11 13.92 -19.59
N THR A 425 -27.51 14.32 -20.79
CA THR A 425 -26.60 14.75 -21.86
C THR A 425 -26.99 16.12 -22.39
N VAL A 426 -25.98 16.91 -22.78
CA VAL A 426 -26.17 18.21 -23.41
C VAL A 426 -27.00 18.06 -24.66
N GLY A 427 -27.94 18.98 -24.88
CA GLY A 427 -28.79 18.97 -26.05
C GLY A 427 -29.06 20.35 -26.59
N LYS A 428 -30.14 20.41 -27.37
CA LYS A 428 -30.74 21.60 -27.94
C LYS A 428 -32.27 21.50 -27.84
N SER A 429 -32.77 20.81 -26.80
CA SER A 429 -34.21 20.62 -26.65
C SER A 429 -34.88 21.93 -26.19
N GLY A 430 -36.11 22.16 -26.64
CA GLY A 430 -36.86 23.38 -26.37
C GLY A 430 -37.01 24.28 -27.59
N SER A 431 -38.13 25.00 -27.65
CA SER A 431 -38.60 25.69 -28.87
C SER A 431 -37.74 26.88 -29.31
N THR A 432 -36.86 27.38 -28.44
CA THR A 432 -36.10 28.62 -28.66
C THR A 432 -34.60 28.42 -28.84
N GLN A 433 -34.10 27.17 -28.82
CA GLN A 433 -32.67 26.91 -28.84
C GLN A 433 -32.09 26.88 -30.25
N ARG A 434 -31.03 27.67 -30.48
CA ARG A 434 -30.33 27.76 -31.79
C ARG A 434 -29.06 26.91 -31.85
N HIS A 435 -28.37 26.76 -30.74
CA HIS A 435 -27.12 25.99 -30.61
C HIS A 435 -27.19 25.04 -29.42
N ALA A 436 -26.42 23.95 -29.46
CA ALA A 436 -26.34 23.00 -28.35
C ALA A 436 -25.56 23.60 -27.17
N HIS A 437 -26.15 23.51 -25.98
CA HIS A 437 -25.55 23.95 -24.72
C HIS A 437 -26.32 23.36 -23.53
N LEU A 438 -25.69 23.37 -22.36
CA LEU A 438 -26.37 23.16 -21.09
C LEU A 438 -26.78 24.52 -20.52
N HIS A 439 -28.07 24.70 -20.21
CA HIS A 439 -28.53 25.78 -19.34
C HIS A 439 -28.68 25.27 -17.90
N LEU A 440 -27.94 25.90 -16.97
CA LEU A 440 -27.88 25.53 -15.55
C LEU A 440 -28.35 26.69 -14.67
N GLU A 441 -29.41 26.50 -13.88
CA GLU A 441 -29.81 27.42 -12.81
C GLU A 441 -29.45 26.85 -11.44
N ALA A 442 -29.09 27.71 -10.48
CA ALA A 442 -28.73 27.32 -9.12
C ALA A 442 -29.54 28.09 -8.08
N PHE A 443 -29.90 27.41 -7.00
CA PHE A 443 -30.61 27.97 -5.85
C PHE A 443 -29.93 27.51 -4.56
N GLU A 444 -29.78 28.43 -3.60
CA GLU A 444 -29.34 28.15 -2.24
C GLU A 444 -30.32 28.82 -1.27
N ASN A 445 -30.83 28.08 -0.28
CA ASN A 445 -31.81 28.57 0.70
C ASN A 445 -33.02 29.26 0.05
N ARG A 446 -33.55 28.64 -1.02
CA ARG A 446 -34.68 29.12 -1.85
C ARG A 446 -34.41 30.41 -2.66
N ARG A 447 -33.22 31.00 -2.59
CA ARG A 447 -32.83 32.15 -3.41
C ARG A 447 -32.04 31.69 -4.62
N ARG A 448 -32.29 32.30 -5.78
CA ARG A 448 -31.51 32.08 -6.99
C ARG A 448 -30.14 32.72 -6.82
N VAL A 449 -29.09 31.99 -7.17
CA VAL A 449 -27.70 32.42 -7.06
C VAL A 449 -26.96 32.13 -8.37
N ASP A 450 -25.80 32.74 -8.55
CA ASP A 450 -24.90 32.40 -9.66
C ASP A 450 -24.40 30.96 -9.51
N PRO A 451 -24.65 30.04 -10.47
CA PRO A 451 -24.12 28.67 -10.44
C PRO A 451 -22.60 28.62 -10.27
N VAL A 452 -21.87 29.60 -10.80
CA VAL A 452 -20.42 29.68 -10.70
C VAL A 452 -19.95 29.96 -9.26
N SER A 453 -20.79 30.59 -8.42
CA SER A 453 -20.44 30.82 -7.02
C SER A 453 -20.53 29.55 -6.17
N LEU A 454 -21.46 28.63 -6.51
CA LEU A 454 -21.57 27.32 -5.87
C LEU A 454 -20.58 26.30 -6.44
N TRP A 455 -20.34 26.35 -7.76
CA TRP A 455 -19.48 25.42 -8.49
C TRP A 455 -18.44 26.17 -9.33
N PRO A 456 -17.32 26.62 -8.72
CA PRO A 456 -16.29 27.42 -9.37
C PRO A 456 -15.64 26.77 -10.60
N GLN A 457 -15.70 25.43 -10.70
CA GLN A 457 -15.19 24.68 -11.85
C GLN A 457 -15.88 25.04 -13.17
N LEU A 458 -17.07 25.65 -13.15
CA LEU A 458 -17.78 26.11 -14.33
C LEU A 458 -17.11 27.30 -15.06
N ARG A 459 -16.06 27.91 -14.49
CA ARG A 459 -15.32 29.03 -15.11
C ARG A 459 -14.30 28.60 -16.16
N ASN A 460 -13.80 27.38 -16.06
CA ASN A 460 -12.72 26.84 -16.89
C ASN A 460 -13.30 25.95 -17.99
#